data_AF-A0A4W4H3G9-F1
#
_entry.id   AF-A0A4W4H3G9-F1
#
_cell.length_a   1.000
_cell.length_b   1.000
_cell.length_c   1.000
_cell.angle_alpha   90.00
_cell.angle_beta   90.00
_cell.angle_gamma   90.00
#
_symmetry.space_group_name_H-M   'P 1'
#
loop_
_entity.id
_entity.type
_entity.pdbx_description
1 polymer ?
#
loop_
_entity_poly.entity_id
_entity_poly.type
_entity_poly.pdbx_seq_one_letter_code
_entity_poly.pdbx_strand_id
1 'polypeptide(L)'
;MAGVVKKTTGLVGLAVSQSPHERLRMLYTKILGSLQMVPQDAAYRKYTEQLITEKFNHVKAEPDVQKLEEKINCGQIEEVIAQAESELSLSRKMVEWKPWEPLVEEAPANQWKWPI
;
A
#
# COMPACT_ATOMS: atom_id res chain seq x y z
N MET A 1 -20.19 12.73 -20.58
CA MET A 1 -21.09 12.28 -19.49
C MET A 1 -20.44 12.71 -18.19
N ALA A 2 -21.07 13.61 -17.43
CA ALA A 2 -20.53 14.04 -16.14
C ALA A 2 -20.54 12.83 -15.20
N GLY A 3 -19.35 12.36 -14.80
CA GLY A 3 -19.22 11.24 -13.87
C GLY A 3 -19.88 11.56 -12.53
N VAL A 4 -20.31 10.52 -11.81
CA VAL A 4 -20.84 10.66 -10.45
C VAL A 4 -19.75 11.25 -9.55
N VAL A 5 -19.87 12.52 -9.18
CA VAL A 5 -18.92 13.20 -8.29
C VAL A 5 -19.33 12.94 -6.84
N LYS A 6 -18.47 12.25 -6.09
CA LYS A 6 -18.64 12.06 -4.64
C LYS A 6 -18.63 13.45 -3.96
N LYS A 7 -19.69 13.80 -3.22
CA LYS A 7 -19.78 15.13 -2.56
C LYS A 7 -18.94 15.23 -1.29
N THR A 8 -18.82 14.13 -0.55
CA THR A 8 -18.03 14.00 0.67
C THR A 8 -17.67 12.53 0.88
N THR A 9 -16.55 12.28 1.56
CA THR A 9 -16.14 10.95 2.02
C THR A 9 -16.85 10.56 3.33
N GLY A 10 -17.46 11.52 4.04
CA GLY A 10 -18.05 11.29 5.37
C GLY A 10 -17.02 11.08 6.48
N LEU A 11 -15.72 11.17 6.17
CA LEU A 11 -14.61 11.04 7.12
C LEU A 11 -13.93 12.40 7.32
N VAL A 12 -13.71 12.77 8.56
CA VAL A 12 -13.04 14.03 8.89
C VAL A 12 -11.57 13.97 8.44
N GLY A 13 -11.11 15.01 7.75
CA GLY A 13 -9.72 15.11 7.30
C GLY A 13 -9.39 14.35 6.01
N LEU A 14 -10.34 13.62 5.41
CA LEU A 14 -10.14 12.90 4.15
C LEU A 14 -10.92 13.59 3.01
N ALA A 15 -10.20 14.36 2.19
CA ALA A 15 -10.80 15.06 1.05
C ALA A 15 -11.12 14.12 -0.11
N VAL A 16 -12.21 14.41 -0.84
CA VAL A 16 -12.59 13.66 -2.05
C VAL A 16 -11.54 13.85 -3.14
N SER A 17 -11.11 12.76 -3.76
CA SER A 17 -10.18 12.80 -4.89
C SER A 17 -10.93 12.97 -6.21
N GLN A 18 -10.52 13.94 -7.02
CA GLN A 18 -11.15 14.22 -8.33
C GLN A 18 -10.77 13.18 -9.40
N SER A 19 -9.54 12.64 -9.35
CA SER A 19 -9.02 11.66 -10.31
C SER A 19 -8.33 10.48 -9.60
N PRO A 20 -9.08 9.64 -8.85
CA PRO A 20 -8.52 8.58 -8.02
C PRO A 20 -7.71 7.54 -8.82
N HIS A 21 -8.18 7.14 -10.00
CA HIS A 21 -7.48 6.16 -10.84
C HIS A 21 -6.10 6.64 -11.29
N GLU A 22 -5.98 7.88 -11.74
CA GLU A 22 -4.71 8.45 -12.20
C GLU A 22 -3.74 8.57 -11.02
N ARG A 23 -4.24 9.05 -9.86
CA ARG A 23 -3.44 9.14 -8.64
C ARG A 23 -2.93 7.78 -8.18
N LEU A 24 -3.79 6.77 -8.13
CA LEU A 24 -3.39 5.41 -7.76
C LEU A 24 -2.39 4.81 -8.73
N ARG A 25 -2.57 5.01 -10.04
CA ARG A 25 -1.59 4.53 -11.03
C ARG A 25 -0.22 5.15 -10.81
N MET A 26 -0.15 6.46 -10.56
CA MET A 26 1.12 7.14 -10.26
C MET A 26 1.76 6.66 -8.95
N LEU A 27 0.95 6.37 -7.92
CA LEU A 27 1.48 5.88 -6.64
C LEU A 27 2.02 4.46 -6.78
N TYR A 28 1.26 3.55 -7.39
CA TYR A 28 1.69 2.16 -7.57
C TYR A 28 2.94 2.03 -8.45
N THR A 29 3.07 2.83 -9.52
CA THR A 29 4.30 2.83 -10.33
C THR A 29 5.51 3.34 -9.54
N LYS A 30 5.34 4.37 -8.70
CA LYS A 30 6.39 4.86 -7.81
C LYS A 30 6.79 3.83 -6.76
N ILE A 31 5.82 3.12 -6.17
CA ILE A 31 6.08 2.06 -5.18
C ILE A 31 6.88 0.92 -5.85
N LEU A 32 6.42 0.42 -6.99
CA LEU A 32 7.15 -0.62 -7.75
C LEU A 32 8.58 -0.17 -8.10
N GLY A 33 8.77 1.09 -8.49
CA GLY A 33 10.10 1.65 -8.73
C GLY A 33 10.98 1.68 -7.48
N SER A 34 10.42 2.01 -6.31
CA SER A 34 11.17 1.99 -5.04
C SER A 34 11.54 0.57 -4.60
N LEU A 35 10.67 -0.41 -4.84
CA LEU A 35 10.89 -1.81 -4.48
C LEU A 35 12.02 -2.46 -5.29
N GLN A 36 12.36 -1.93 -6.48
CA GLN A 36 13.51 -2.41 -7.26
C GLN A 36 14.85 -2.23 -6.54
N MET A 37 14.94 -1.31 -5.57
CA MET A 37 16.15 -1.10 -4.76
C MET A 37 16.30 -2.15 -3.65
N VAL A 38 15.23 -2.88 -3.32
CA VAL A 38 15.23 -3.92 -2.29
C VAL A 38 15.63 -5.26 -2.92
N PRO A 39 16.42 -6.12 -2.25
CA PRO A 39 16.75 -7.45 -2.75
C PRO A 39 15.52 -8.34 -3.03
N GLN A 40 15.58 -9.21 -4.04
CA GLN A 40 14.43 -10.05 -4.47
C GLN A 40 14.11 -11.20 -3.49
N ASP A 41 15.09 -11.60 -2.69
CA ASP A 41 14.98 -12.56 -1.60
C ASP A 41 14.26 -11.98 -0.37
N ALA A 42 14.22 -10.65 -0.22
CA ALA A 42 13.54 -10.02 0.89
C ALA A 42 12.03 -10.33 0.86
N ALA A 43 11.52 -10.92 1.95
CA ALA A 43 10.10 -11.25 2.10
C ALA A 43 9.20 -10.03 1.87
N TYR A 44 9.60 -8.86 2.40
CA TYR A 44 8.88 -7.60 2.20
C TYR A 44 8.65 -7.28 0.72
N ARG A 45 9.68 -7.41 -0.12
CA ARG A 45 9.58 -7.13 -1.55
C ARG A 45 8.61 -8.09 -2.24
N LYS A 46 8.74 -9.39 -2.00
CA LYS A 46 7.89 -10.41 -2.63
C LYS A 46 6.41 -10.17 -2.36
N TYR A 47 6.04 -9.93 -1.10
CA TYR A 47 4.62 -9.74 -0.72
C TYR A 47 4.07 -8.38 -1.15
N THR A 48 4.87 -7.31 -1.05
CA THR A 48 4.42 -5.99 -1.49
C THR A 48 4.29 -5.90 -3.00
N GLU A 49 5.23 -6.46 -3.78
CA GLU A 49 5.10 -6.50 -5.24
C GLU A 49 3.84 -7.25 -5.67
N GLN A 50 3.53 -8.39 -5.04
CA GLN A 50 2.31 -9.14 -5.33
C GLN A 50 1.06 -8.30 -5.04
N LEU A 51 0.93 -7.75 -3.83
CA LEU A 51 -0.21 -6.93 -3.43
C LEU A 51 -0.41 -5.70 -4.32
N ILE A 52 0.67 -4.98 -4.62
CA ILE A 52 0.61 -3.78 -5.46
C ILE A 52 0.26 -4.15 -6.91
N THR A 53 0.76 -5.27 -7.43
CA THR A 53 0.42 -5.73 -8.78
C THR A 53 -1.04 -6.13 -8.89
N GLU A 54 -1.58 -6.87 -7.92
CA GLU A 54 -3.00 -7.22 -7.84
C GLU A 54 -3.89 -5.96 -7.80
N LYS A 55 -3.60 -5.03 -6.87
CA LYS A 55 -4.32 -3.76 -6.77
C LYS A 55 -4.21 -2.92 -8.05
N PHE A 56 -3.03 -2.85 -8.66
CA PHE A 56 -2.83 -2.12 -9.90
C PHE A 56 -3.61 -2.72 -11.07
N ASN A 57 -3.73 -4.05 -11.12
CA ASN A 57 -4.56 -4.74 -12.11
C ASN A 57 -6.04 -4.44 -11.90
N HIS A 58 -6.54 -4.40 -10.66
CA HIS A 58 -7.91 -3.98 -10.37
C HIS A 58 -8.18 -2.54 -10.84
N VAL A 59 -7.27 -1.60 -10.55
CA VAL A 59 -7.37 -0.20 -10.99
C VAL A 59 -7.33 -0.03 -12.52
N LYS A 60 -6.68 -0.95 -13.24
CA LYS A 60 -6.68 -0.96 -14.71
C LYS A 60 -7.94 -1.58 -15.29
N ALA A 61 -8.45 -2.63 -14.66
CA ALA A 61 -9.59 -3.39 -15.15
C ALA A 61 -10.92 -2.64 -14.98
N GLU A 62 -11.10 -1.92 -13.87
CA GLU A 62 -12.35 -1.22 -13.59
C GLU A 62 -12.21 0.31 -13.74
N PRO A 63 -12.91 0.92 -14.71
CA PRO A 63 -12.95 2.38 -14.87
C PRO A 63 -13.91 3.06 -13.88
N ASP A 64 -14.86 2.31 -13.31
CA ASP A 64 -15.84 2.84 -12.36
C ASP A 64 -15.29 2.79 -10.92
N VAL A 65 -15.47 3.88 -10.17
CA VAL A 65 -14.96 4.02 -8.80
C VAL A 65 -15.72 3.11 -7.83
N GLN A 66 -17.06 3.03 -7.96
CA GLN A 66 -17.88 2.25 -7.02
C GLN A 66 -17.58 0.74 -7.11
N LYS A 67 -17.53 0.21 -8.33
CA LYS A 67 -17.16 -1.19 -8.57
C LYS A 67 -15.73 -1.49 -8.15
N LEU A 68 -14.82 -0.52 -8.31
CA LEU A 68 -13.44 -0.66 -7.86
C LEU A 68 -13.35 -0.75 -6.33
N GLU A 69 -14.10 0.06 -5.59
CA GLU A 69 -14.20 -0.01 -4.13
C GLU A 69 -14.70 -1.39 -3.67
N GLU A 70 -15.75 -1.91 -4.31
CA GLU A 70 -16.30 -3.25 -4.00
C GLU A 70 -15.29 -4.38 -4.29
N LYS A 71 -14.55 -4.30 -5.40
CA LYS A 71 -13.55 -5.32 -5.74
C LYS A 71 -12.34 -5.31 -4.82
N ILE A 72 -11.87 -4.12 -4.44
CA ILE A 72 -10.72 -3.98 -3.54
C ILE A 72 -11.12 -4.32 -2.10
N ASN A 73 -12.38 -4.07 -1.73
CA ASN A 73 -12.95 -4.35 -0.41
C ASN A 73 -12.07 -3.84 0.76
N CYS A 74 -11.47 -2.66 0.61
CA CYS A 74 -10.61 -2.00 1.61
C CYS A 74 -11.12 -0.61 1.99
N GLY A 75 -12.44 -0.41 2.05
CA GLY A 75 -13.05 0.89 2.31
C GLY A 75 -13.15 1.78 1.08
N GLN A 76 -13.11 3.09 1.28
CA GLN A 76 -13.27 4.07 0.21
C GLN A 76 -11.98 4.23 -0.62
N ILE A 77 -12.13 4.66 -1.88
CA ILE A 77 -10.99 4.84 -2.78
C ILE A 77 -9.97 5.86 -2.24
N GLU A 78 -10.45 6.87 -1.51
CA GLU A 78 -9.60 7.87 -0.86
C GLU A 78 -8.73 7.27 0.25
N GLU A 79 -9.24 6.31 1.02
CA GLU A 79 -8.47 5.60 2.05
C GLU A 79 -7.40 4.72 1.40
N VAL A 80 -7.72 4.08 0.27
CA VAL A 80 -6.75 3.30 -0.52
C VAL A 80 -5.63 4.20 -1.06
N ILE A 81 -5.93 5.44 -1.46
CA ILE A 81 -4.91 6.41 -1.86
C ILE A 81 -4.00 6.76 -0.69
N ALA A 82 -4.56 7.06 0.49
CA ALA A 82 -3.79 7.36 1.69
C ALA A 82 -2.91 6.17 2.13
N GLN A 83 -3.43 4.95 1.99
CA GLN A 83 -2.66 3.72 2.22
C GLN A 83 -1.50 3.60 1.24
N ALA A 84 -1.72 3.86 -0.05
CA ALA A 84 -0.66 3.82 -1.06
C ALA A 84 0.42 4.90 -0.84
N GLU A 85 0.05 6.10 -0.36
CA GLU A 85 1.01 7.12 0.02
C GLU A 85 1.85 6.71 1.25
N SER A 86 1.21 6.10 2.24
CA SER A 86 1.88 5.54 3.41
C SER A 86 2.84 4.42 3.03
N GLU A 87 2.42 3.52 2.13
CA GLU A 87 3.25 2.44 1.60
C GLU A 87 4.45 2.97 0.83
N LEU A 88 4.29 4.03 0.02
CA LEU A 88 5.41 4.67 -0.67
C LEU A 88 6.40 5.32 0.29
N SER A 89 5.91 5.90 1.40
CA SER A 89 6.79 6.40 2.46
C SER A 89 7.50 5.24 3.18
N LEU A 90 6.79 4.13 3.43
CA LEU A 90 7.34 2.95 4.10
C LEU A 90 8.42 2.30 3.23
N SER A 91 8.17 2.09 1.94
CA SER A 91 9.13 1.45 1.04
C SER A 91 10.46 2.20 0.98
N ARG A 92 10.42 3.55 1.02
CA ARG A 92 11.63 4.39 1.10
C ARG A 92 12.38 4.18 2.41
N LYS A 93 11.67 4.09 3.54
CA LYS A 93 12.29 3.82 4.85
C LYS A 93 12.86 2.39 4.94
N MET A 94 12.18 1.41 4.34
CA MET A 94 12.66 0.02 4.30
C MET A 94 14.01 -0.11 3.59
N VAL A 95 14.27 0.72 2.56
CA VAL A 95 15.58 0.77 1.89
C VAL A 95 16.68 1.23 2.84
N GLU A 96 16.39 2.18 3.73
CA GLU A 96 17.34 2.66 4.74
C GLU A 96 17.52 1.66 5.88
N TRP A 97 16.43 1.07 6.38
CA TRP A 97 16.44 0.16 7.53
C TRP A 97 17.00 -1.23 7.24
N LYS A 98 16.90 -1.70 5.98
CA LYS A 98 17.35 -3.03 5.55
C LYS A 98 16.91 -4.18 6.47
N PRO A 99 15.62 -4.31 6.79
CA PRO A 99 15.11 -5.29 7.76
C PRO A 99 15.23 -6.76 7.29
N TRP A 100 15.68 -6.99 6.06
CA TRP A 100 15.97 -8.34 5.53
C TRP A 100 17.32 -8.87 5.98
N GLU A 101 18.15 -8.05 6.64
CA GLU A 101 19.36 -8.52 7.31
C GLU A 101 19.01 -9.40 8.52
N PRO A 102 19.88 -10.35 8.91
CA PRO A 102 19.65 -11.19 10.08
C PRO A 102 19.50 -10.35 11.36
N LEU A 103 18.88 -10.96 12.37
CA LEU A 103 18.71 -10.36 13.70
C LEU A 103 20.03 -9.80 14.22
N VAL A 104 20.02 -8.52 14.62
CA VAL A 104 21.19 -7.82 15.17
C VAL A 104 21.64 -8.45 16.49
N GLU A 105 20.68 -8.89 17.32
CA GLU A 105 20.93 -9.51 18.61
C GLU A 105 19.92 -10.62 18.87
N GLU A 106 20.40 -11.75 19.38
CA GLU A 106 19.53 -12.84 19.83
C GLU A 106 18.90 -12.49 21.19
N ALA A 107 17.67 -12.94 21.40
CA ALA A 107 17.01 -12.70 22.68
C ALA A 107 17.69 -13.48 23.82
N PRO A 108 17.88 -12.87 25.01
CA PRO A 108 18.25 -13.57 26.22
C PRO A 108 17.30 -14.74 26.52
N ALA A 109 17.83 -15.85 27.02
CA ALA A 109 17.11 -17.12 27.19
C ALA A 109 15.79 -17.03 27.98
N ASN A 110 15.64 -16.06 28.88
CA ASN A 110 14.44 -15.88 29.70
C ASN A 110 13.52 -14.73 29.25
N GLN A 111 13.86 -13.99 28.18
CA GLN A 111 13.09 -12.80 27.77
C GLN A 111 11.67 -13.14 27.29
N TRP A 112 11.49 -14.29 26.64
CA TRP A 112 10.21 -14.70 26.04
C TRP A 112 9.57 -15.94 26.70
N LYS A 113 10.04 -16.35 27.88
CA LYS A 113 9.46 -17.49 28.60
C LYS A 113 8.23 -17.03 29.41
N TRP A 114 7.06 -17.58 29.09
CA TRP A 114 5.82 -17.33 29.83
C TRP A 114 4.90 -18.56 29.87
N PRO A 115 4.31 -18.92 31.04
CA PRO A 115 4.58 -18.43 32.40
C PRO A 115 5.92 -18.94 32.96
N ILE A 116 6.38 -18.34 34.07
CA ILE A 116 7.70 -18.60 34.70
C ILE A 116 7.85 -20.06 35.13
#